data_AF-A0A1M7K5V2-F1
#
_entry.id   AF-A0A1M7K5V2-F1
#
_cell.length_a   1.000
_cell.length_b   1.000
_cell.length_c   1.000
_cell.angle_alpha   90.00
_cell.angle_beta   90.00
_cell.angle_gamma   90.00
#
_symmetry.space_group_name_H-M   'P 1'
#
loop_
_entity.id
_entity.type
_entity.pdbx_description
1 polymer ?
#
loop_
_entity_poly.entity_id
_entity_poly.type
_entity_poly.pdbx_seq_one_letter_code
_entity_poly.pdbx_strand_id
1 'polypeptide(L)'
;MCSDNATTPSNTAVFRLSLWRQGLHVGWLGENSTEWAVLVTDIRHALLLQACPYNGSVYYQVYGSLRYLALSPDACIGFYNWANASGFTREGRHLVADDTGQKLALQSAESGDLCAWNGCGVLEVGFEPVAAGVGVR
;
A
#
# COMPACT_ATOMS: atom_id res chain seq x y z
N MET A 1 -14.05 -8.09 -4.27
CA MET A 1 -14.58 -8.57 -2.96
C MET A 1 -13.45 -9.32 -2.29
N CYS A 2 -13.10 -8.99 -1.05
CA CYS A 2 -12.20 -9.81 -0.25
C CYS A 2 -13.03 -11.03 0.21
N SER A 3 -13.13 -12.06 -0.62
CA SER A 3 -13.89 -13.26 -0.28
C SER A 3 -12.94 -14.32 0.28
N ASP A 4 -13.22 -14.68 1.53
CA ASP A 4 -12.56 -15.68 2.35
C ASP A 4 -12.54 -17.04 1.66
N ASN A 5 -11.33 -17.52 1.34
CA ASN A 5 -11.11 -18.95 1.17
C ASN A 5 -10.17 -19.51 2.25
N ALA A 6 -10.14 -18.84 3.42
CA ALA A 6 -9.50 -19.37 4.61
C ALA A 6 -10.56 -19.56 5.69
N THR A 7 -10.75 -20.81 6.12
CA THR A 7 -11.65 -21.28 7.19
C THR A 7 -11.20 -20.79 8.58
N THR A 8 -10.61 -19.61 8.67
CA THR A 8 -10.07 -19.01 9.89
C THR A 8 -10.47 -17.55 9.87
N PRO A 9 -10.99 -16.96 10.96
CA PRO A 9 -11.16 -15.52 11.02
C PRO A 9 -9.77 -14.90 10.84
N SER A 10 -9.48 -14.46 9.62
CA SER A 10 -8.37 -13.57 9.36
C SER A 10 -8.74 -12.29 10.08
N ASN A 11 -8.22 -12.12 11.30
CA ASN A 11 -8.02 -10.79 11.85
C ASN A 11 -7.07 -10.09 10.85
N THR A 12 -7.63 -9.54 9.77
CA THR A 12 -6.86 -8.85 8.77
C THR A 12 -6.30 -7.63 9.46
N ALA A 13 -5.04 -7.74 9.87
CA ALA A 13 -4.39 -6.70 10.64
C ALA A 13 -4.46 -5.41 9.82
N VAL A 14 -5.03 -4.37 10.42
CA VAL A 14 -4.98 -3.02 9.86
C VAL A 14 -3.57 -2.49 10.09
N PHE A 15 -2.96 -1.91 9.08
CA PHE A 15 -1.59 -1.40 9.17
C PHE A 15 -1.42 -0.09 8.44
N ARG A 16 -0.37 0.64 8.78
CA ARG A 16 0.20 1.73 7.97
C ARG A 16 1.37 1.18 7.17
N LEU A 17 1.57 1.68 5.96
CA LEU A 17 2.76 1.35 5.18
C LEU A 17 3.80 2.44 5.39
N SER A 18 4.83 2.18 6.21
CA SER A 18 5.97 3.09 6.32
C SER A 18 6.91 2.94 5.15
N LEU A 19 7.48 4.06 4.74
CA LEU A 19 8.31 4.20 3.56
C LEU A 19 9.72 4.58 3.99
N TRP A 20 10.69 3.89 3.41
CA TRP A 20 12.09 3.98 3.79
C TRP A 20 12.95 4.13 2.53
N ARG A 21 14.07 4.84 2.67
CA ARG A 21 15.06 5.01 1.61
C ARG A 21 16.44 4.86 2.21
N GLN A 22 17.21 3.87 1.74
CA GLN A 22 18.56 3.59 2.22
C GLN A 22 18.61 3.44 3.76
N GLY A 23 17.59 2.80 4.35
CA GLY A 23 17.47 2.62 5.80
C GLY A 23 16.98 3.85 6.59
N LEU A 24 16.74 5.00 5.94
CA LEU A 24 16.13 6.16 6.58
C LEU A 24 14.62 6.14 6.40
N HIS A 25 13.87 6.33 7.48
CA HIS A 25 12.42 6.51 7.42
C HIS A 25 12.09 7.85 6.78
N VAL A 26 11.34 7.84 5.69
CA VAL A 26 11.01 9.06 4.92
C VAL A 26 9.53 9.46 5.02
N GLY A 27 8.67 8.60 5.57
CA GLY A 27 7.26 8.90 5.77
C GLY A 27 6.39 7.66 5.63
N TRP A 28 5.11 7.85 5.32
CA TRP A 28 4.14 6.79 5.13
C TRP A 28 3.43 6.94 3.79
N LEU A 29 2.79 5.85 3.36
CA LEU A 29 1.79 5.89 2.29
C LEU A 29 0.58 6.71 2.75
N GLY A 30 0.28 7.77 2.02
CA GLY A 30 -0.93 8.55 2.13
C GLY A 30 -1.64 8.65 0.77
N GLU A 31 -2.60 9.56 0.72
CA GLU A 31 -3.41 9.83 -0.46
C GLU A 31 -3.67 11.33 -0.59
N ASN A 32 -3.65 11.84 -1.82
CA ASN A 32 -4.01 13.23 -2.10
C ASN A 32 -5.50 13.38 -2.45
N SER A 33 -5.97 14.61 -2.66
CA SER A 33 -7.40 14.90 -2.93
C SER A 33 -7.95 14.32 -4.24
N THR A 34 -7.07 13.77 -5.08
CA THR A 34 -7.40 13.13 -6.37
C THR A 34 -7.20 11.61 -6.34
N GLU A 35 -7.11 11.03 -5.14
CA GLU A 35 -7.01 9.59 -4.90
C GLU A 35 -5.68 8.94 -5.36
N TRP A 36 -4.66 9.75 -5.61
CA TRP A 36 -3.31 9.26 -5.92
C TRP A 36 -2.51 9.02 -4.65
N ALA A 37 -1.72 7.95 -4.67
CA ALA A 37 -0.82 7.59 -3.60
C ALA A 37 0.35 8.56 -3.53
N VAL A 38 0.59 9.09 -2.33
CA VAL A 38 1.65 10.05 -2.06
C VAL A 38 2.41 9.68 -0.81
N LEU A 39 3.68 10.10 -0.73
CA LEU A 39 4.45 10.09 0.49
C LEU A 39 3.97 11.22 1.40
N VAL A 40 3.60 10.87 2.62
CA VAL A 40 3.23 11.83 3.67
C VAL A 40 4.20 11.73 4.84
N THR A 41 4.64 12.87 5.37
CA THR A 41 5.56 12.95 6.51
C THR A 41 4.83 13.16 7.84
N ASP A 42 3.53 13.46 7.82
CA ASP A 42 2.67 13.49 8.99
C ASP A 42 1.85 12.19 9.07
N ILE A 43 2.05 11.42 10.15
CA ILE A 43 1.37 10.15 10.37
C ILE A 43 -0.16 10.27 10.40
N ARG A 44 -0.72 11.45 10.68
CA ARG A 44 -2.17 11.69 10.67
C ARG A 44 -2.77 11.61 9.26
N HIS A 45 -1.95 11.77 8.23
CA HIS A 45 -2.36 11.62 6.83
C HIS A 45 -1.99 10.24 6.26
N ALA A 46 -1.37 9.37 7.05
CA ALA A 46 -1.05 8.01 6.62
C ALA A 46 -2.33 7.19 6.48
N LEU A 47 -2.47 6.51 5.35
CA LEU A 47 -3.59 5.61 5.13
C LEU A 47 -3.47 4.37 6.00
N LEU A 48 -4.64 3.90 6.46
CA LEU A 48 -4.80 2.59 7.04
C LEU A 48 -5.17 1.62 5.93
N LEU A 49 -4.41 0.54 5.81
CA LEU A 49 -4.62 -0.51 4.84
C LEU A 49 -4.96 -1.82 5.53
N GLN A 50 -5.63 -2.69 4.77
CA GLN A 50 -5.79 -4.10 5.10
C GLN A 50 -5.45 -4.96 3.89
N ALA A 51 -4.82 -6.11 4.12
CA ALA A 51 -4.47 -7.06 3.07
C ALA A 51 -5.70 -7.90 2.70
N CYS A 52 -5.99 -8.02 1.41
CA CYS A 52 -7.06 -8.83 0.85
C CYS A 52 -6.48 -9.85 -0.13
N PRO A 53 -6.10 -11.04 0.34
CA PRO A 53 -5.69 -12.14 -0.54
C PRO A 53 -6.85 -12.55 -1.44
N TYR A 54 -6.61 -12.67 -2.75
CA TYR A 54 -7.60 -13.12 -3.71
C TYR A 54 -6.92 -13.74 -4.93
N ASN A 55 -7.34 -14.95 -5.31
CA ASN A 55 -6.85 -15.68 -6.49
C ASN A 55 -5.30 -15.76 -6.61
N GLY A 56 -4.60 -15.94 -5.49
CA GLY A 56 -3.15 -16.06 -5.45
C GLY A 56 -2.37 -14.74 -5.37
N SER A 57 -3.04 -13.60 -5.52
CA SER A 57 -2.46 -12.26 -5.31
C SER A 57 -2.90 -11.65 -3.98
N VAL A 58 -2.18 -10.63 -3.53
CA VAL A 58 -2.57 -9.79 -2.39
C VAL A 58 -2.96 -8.41 -2.89
N TYR A 59 -4.18 -8.00 -2.58
CA TYR A 59 -4.66 -6.63 -2.84
C TYR A 59 -4.63 -5.84 -1.54
N TYR A 60 -4.33 -4.55 -1.62
CA TYR A 60 -4.31 -3.68 -0.43
C TYR A 60 -5.48 -2.72 -0.45
N GLN A 61 -6.42 -2.92 0.47
CA GLN A 61 -7.63 -2.09 0.56
C GLN A 61 -7.42 -0.96 1.56
N VAL A 62 -7.88 0.23 1.23
CA VAL A 62 -8.00 1.32 2.22
C VAL A 62 -9.07 0.94 3.24
N TYR A 63 -8.67 0.82 4.50
CA TYR A 63 -9.49 0.34 5.59
C TYR A 63 -10.79 1.15 5.73
N GLY A 64 -11.92 0.46 5.87
CA GLY A 64 -13.24 1.08 5.96
C GLY A 64 -13.82 1.62 4.64
N SER A 65 -13.17 1.38 3.49
CA SER A 65 -13.64 1.80 2.16
C SER A 65 -13.72 0.61 1.19
N LEU A 66 -14.20 0.81 -0.04
CA LEU A 66 -14.12 -0.16 -1.15
C LEU A 66 -13.06 0.22 -2.20
N ARG A 67 -12.03 0.95 -1.79
CA ARG A 67 -10.92 1.39 -2.64
C ARG A 67 -9.66 0.59 -2.33
N TYR A 68 -8.93 0.25 -3.37
CA TYR A 68 -7.80 -0.65 -3.36
C TYR A 68 -6.63 0.01 -4.07
N LEU A 69 -5.42 -0.32 -3.62
CA LEU A 69 -4.19 0.05 -4.30
C LEU A 69 -4.24 -0.47 -5.75
N ALA A 70 -3.94 0.41 -6.68
CA ALA A 70 -4.09 0.16 -8.10
C ALA A 70 -2.95 0.83 -8.87
N LEU A 71 -2.45 0.13 -9.88
CA LEU A 71 -1.43 0.63 -10.78
C LEU A 71 -2.10 1.19 -12.05
N SER A 72 -1.87 2.46 -12.34
CA SER A 72 -2.34 3.08 -13.57
C SER A 72 -1.47 2.66 -14.78
N PRO A 73 -1.94 2.87 -16.03
CA PRO A 73 -1.14 2.62 -17.23
C PRO A 73 0.19 3.38 -17.27
N ASP A 74 0.25 4.56 -16.65
CA ASP A 74 1.45 5.39 -16.55
C ASP A 74 2.33 5.02 -15.34
N ALA A 75 2.07 3.86 -14.74
CA ALA A 75 2.72 3.33 -13.55
C ALA A 75 2.55 4.17 -12.26
N CYS A 76 1.65 5.15 -12.25
CA CYS A 76 1.27 5.86 -11.02
C CYS A 76 0.37 4.98 -10.15
N ILE A 77 0.50 5.10 -8.84
CA ILE A 77 -0.29 4.32 -7.89
C ILE A 77 -1.41 5.18 -7.34
N GLY A 78 -2.64 4.67 -7.39
CA GLY A 78 -3.81 5.32 -6.83
C GLY A 78 -4.70 4.34 -6.08
N PHE A 79 -5.88 4.81 -5.68
CA PHE A 79 -6.86 4.03 -4.93
C PHE A 79 -8.19 3.96 -5.67
N TYR A 80 -8.46 2.82 -6.31
CA TYR A 80 -9.66 2.64 -7.13
C TYR A 80 -10.52 1.49 -6.65
N ASN A 81 -11.73 1.38 -7.21
CA ASN A 81 -12.60 0.24 -6.94
C ASN A 81 -11.96 -1.09 -7.38
N TRP A 82 -12.59 -2.20 -6.96
CA TRP A 82 -12.11 -3.55 -7.23
C TRP A 82 -11.83 -3.85 -8.71
N ALA A 83 -12.61 -3.28 -9.64
CA ALA A 83 -12.46 -3.56 -11.07
C ALA A 83 -11.12 -3.06 -11.65
N ASN A 84 -10.49 -2.09 -10.98
CA ASN A 84 -9.22 -1.50 -11.37
C ASN A 84 -8.10 -1.79 -10.36
N ALA A 85 -8.34 -2.67 -9.38
CA ALA A 85 -7.37 -2.98 -8.33
C ALA A 85 -6.20 -3.81 -8.89
N SER A 86 -5.00 -3.58 -8.37
CA SER A 86 -3.80 -4.33 -8.75
C SER A 86 -3.28 -5.17 -7.58
N GLY A 87 -2.71 -6.33 -7.91
CA GLY A 87 -2.02 -7.18 -6.96
C GLY A 87 -0.62 -6.62 -6.64
N PHE A 88 -0.21 -6.75 -5.38
CA PHE A 88 1.12 -6.37 -4.94
C PHE A 88 1.69 -7.41 -3.99
N THR A 89 2.93 -7.82 -4.23
CA THR A 89 3.67 -8.79 -3.43
C THR A 89 4.80 -8.10 -2.68
N ARG A 90 4.97 -8.45 -1.41
CA ARG A 90 6.15 -8.02 -0.63
C ARG A 90 7.33 -8.96 -0.90
N GLU A 91 8.38 -8.42 -1.50
CA GLU A 91 9.65 -9.12 -1.72
C GLU A 91 10.73 -8.53 -0.79
N GLY A 92 10.96 -9.20 0.33
CA GLY A 92 11.88 -8.72 1.37
C GLY A 92 11.44 -7.36 1.93
N ARG A 93 12.21 -6.31 1.63
CA ARG A 93 11.90 -4.94 2.03
C ARG A 93 11.17 -4.13 0.96
N HIS A 94 10.81 -4.70 -0.18
CA HIS A 94 10.14 -3.96 -1.26
C HIS A 94 8.70 -4.41 -1.47
N LEU A 95 7.86 -3.48 -1.91
CA LEU A 95 6.53 -3.79 -2.43
C LEU A 95 6.61 -3.80 -3.96
N VAL A 96 6.15 -4.87 -4.58
CA VAL A 96 6.28 -5.13 -6.02
C VAL A 96 4.89 -5.27 -6.61
N ALA A 97 4.59 -4.54 -7.69
CA ALA A 97 3.36 -4.72 -8.44
C ALA A 97 3.41 -6.06 -9.20
N ASP A 98 2.42 -6.92 -8.99
CA ASP A 98 2.42 -8.28 -9.53
C ASP A 98 2.44 -8.27 -11.08
N ASP A 99 1.71 -7.35 -11.71
CA ASP A 99 1.54 -7.30 -13.17
C ASP A 99 2.80 -6.85 -13.92
N THR A 100 3.64 -6.01 -13.29
CA THR A 100 4.79 -5.38 -13.96
C THR A 100 6.14 -5.79 -13.38
N GLY A 101 6.17 -6.40 -12.18
CA GLY A 101 7.40 -6.68 -11.44
C GLY A 101 8.13 -5.40 -10.99
N GLN A 102 7.47 -4.25 -11.05
CA GLN A 102 8.06 -2.97 -10.68
C GLN A 102 7.84 -2.66 -9.20
N LYS A 103 8.85 -2.09 -8.56
CA LYS A 103 8.85 -1.76 -7.14
C LYS A 103 8.20 -0.41 -6.88
N LEU A 104 7.56 -0.29 -5.71
CA LEU A 104 7.11 1.00 -5.19
C LEU A 104 8.28 1.98 -5.12
N ALA A 105 8.10 3.16 -5.71
CA ALA A 105 9.10 4.22 -5.81
C ALA A 105 8.44 5.60 -5.72
N LEU A 106 9.24 6.62 -5.41
CA LEU A 106 8.83 8.00 -5.72
C LEU A 106 8.94 8.23 -7.24
N GLN A 107 7.97 8.94 -7.81
CA GLN A 107 7.98 9.32 -9.22
C GLN A 107 9.25 10.11 -9.60
N SER A 108 9.73 10.96 -8.69
CA SER A 108 10.99 11.69 -8.84
C SER A 108 11.60 11.99 -7.46
N ALA A 109 12.81 12.57 -7.43
CA ALA A 109 13.45 12.97 -6.17
C ALA A 109 12.72 14.11 -5.45
N GLU A 110 11.94 14.90 -6.19
CA GLU A 110 11.25 16.12 -5.71
C GLU A 110 9.74 15.92 -5.60
N SER A 111 9.19 14.88 -6.24
CA SER A 111 7.76 14.55 -6.17
C SER A 111 7.42 13.75 -4.92
N GLY A 112 6.25 14.02 -4.36
CA GLY A 112 5.63 13.18 -3.32
C GLY A 112 4.84 12.01 -3.91
N ASP A 113 4.60 11.98 -5.22
CA ASP A 113 3.76 10.96 -5.86
C ASP A 113 4.47 9.59 -5.89
N LEU A 114 3.69 8.54 -5.66
CA LEU A 114 4.19 7.16 -5.68
C LEU A 114 3.83 6.46 -6.99
N CYS A 115 4.81 5.76 -7.54
CA CYS A 115 4.71 4.98 -8.76
C CYS A 115 5.27 3.57 -8.54
N ALA A 116 5.01 2.66 -9.48
CA ALA A 116 5.80 1.45 -9.63
C ALA A 116 6.92 1.72 -10.65
N TRP A 117 8.18 1.72 -10.22
CA TRP A 117 9.31 1.99 -11.10
C TRP A 117 10.61 1.40 -10.52
N ASN A 118 11.39 0.68 -11.34
CA ASN A 118 12.63 0.02 -10.89
C ASN A 118 13.91 0.89 -11.04
N GLY A 119 13.76 2.15 -11.42
CA GLY A 119 14.85 3.12 -11.55
C GLY A 119 15.21 3.83 -10.24
N CYS A 120 15.58 5.11 -10.33
CA CYS A 120 15.89 5.90 -9.15
C CYS A 120 14.63 6.11 -8.29
N GLY A 121 14.79 6.07 -6.96
CA GLY A 121 13.70 6.41 -6.04
C GLY A 121 12.91 5.24 -5.46
N VAL A 122 13.28 3.99 -5.76
CA VAL A 122 12.74 2.77 -5.14
C VAL A 122 12.73 2.88 -3.62
N LEU A 123 11.61 2.51 -3.02
CA LEU A 123 11.37 2.56 -1.59
C LEU A 123 11.45 1.17 -0.97
N GLU A 124 11.90 1.16 0.26
CA GLU A 124 11.72 0.06 1.20
C GLU A 124 10.40 0.29 1.98
N VAL A 125 9.73 -0.79 2.36
CA VAL A 125 8.43 -0.74 3.04
C VAL A 125 8.44 -1.46 4.37
N GLY A 126 7.78 -0.84 5.35
CA GLY A 126 7.41 -1.43 6.63
C GLY A 126 5.89 -1.56 6.74
N PHE A 127 5.42 -2.74 7.13
CA PHE A 127 4.00 -2.97 7.44
C PHE A 127 3.84 -2.79 8.94
N GLU A 128 3.35 -1.62 9.36
CA GLU A 128 3.24 -1.24 10.77
C GLU A 128 1.83 -1.53 11.28
N PRO A 129 1.62 -2.61 12.06
CA PRO A 129 0.30 -2.95 12.56
C PRO A 129 -0.22 -1.82 13.45
N VAL A 130 -1.45 -1.39 13.20
CA VAL A 130 -2.17 -0.54 14.12
C VAL A 130 -2.89 -1.46 15.09
N ALA A 131 -2.52 -1.40 16.37
CA ALA A 131 -3.20 -2.19 17.38
C ALA A 131 -4.70 -1.91 17.29
N ALA A 132 -5.49 -2.93 16.92
CA ALA A 132 -6.91 -2.93 17.21
C ALA A 132 -7.02 -2.79 18.73
N GLY A 133 -7.57 -1.67 19.19
CA GLY A 133 -7.47 -1.23 20.58
C GLY A 133 -7.53 -2.37 21.59
N VAL A 134 -6.46 -2.54 22.35
CA VAL A 134 -6.47 -3.38 23.55
C VAL A 134 -7.12 -2.56 24.67
N GLY A 135 -8.35 -2.93 25.05
CA GLY A 135 -9.05 -2.50 26.27
C GLY A 135 -9.87 -1.20 26.12
N VAL A 136 -11.07 -1.08 26.71
CA VAL A 136 -11.44 -1.50 28.07
C VAL A 136 -12.78 -2.24 28.10
N ARG A 137 -12.86 -3.17 29.06
CA ARG A 137 -14.06 -3.89 29.52
C ARG A 137 -15.27 -3.00 29.77
#